data_AF-A0A031IKA0-F1
#
_entry.id   AF-A0A031IKA0-F1
#
_cell.length_a   1.000
_cell.length_b   1.000
_cell.length_c   1.000
_cell.angle_alpha   90.00
_cell.angle_beta   90.00
_cell.angle_gamma   90.00
#
_symmetry.space_group_name_H-M   'P 1'
#
loop_
_entity.id
_entity.type
_entity.pdbx_description
1 polymer ?
#
loop_
_entity_poly.entity_id
_entity_poly.type
_entity_poly.pdbx_seq_one_letter_code
_entity_poly.pdbx_strand_id
1 'polypeptide(L)'
;MKNKNGMLLERDDWVDVFWELLPRDDWKDLVRLQVSQHSYPFEVKLLERPLKQNPNIHDLSDWTVRSHFIMTDAAKLDRLLEHLVIEQQEMATEAEVTLIIQKQGQGIVRVTNDCVSMYGVAYEELDDVGTEYENFFNAVLPHATFPVEVVFCGRDILENDDSIHVMTLHDSNWQAVFEEHVLHLLNRKEVTSGLFSKDERPTQQTLENFMSEFSLLMAYNFIVTRDATDRFGMLDHFCTNGKIAHFGKIDNGKTSFN
;
A
#
# COMPACT_ATOMS: atom_id res chain seq x y z
N MET A 1 18.40 8.51 -27.33
CA MET A 1 17.99 8.68 -25.93
C MET A 1 18.17 7.36 -25.22
N LYS A 2 18.90 7.33 -24.11
CA LYS A 2 19.10 6.11 -23.32
C LYS A 2 17.84 5.89 -22.49
N ASN A 3 17.20 4.72 -22.58
CA ASN A 3 16.26 4.24 -21.58
C ASN A 3 17.01 4.13 -20.25
N LYS A 4 16.91 5.17 -19.42
CA LYS A 4 16.98 5.04 -17.98
C LYS A 4 15.53 4.85 -17.55
N ASN A 5 15.21 3.70 -16.99
CA ASN A 5 14.07 3.36 -16.13
C ASN A 5 14.18 1.86 -15.99
N GLY A 6 15.20 1.46 -15.24
CA GLY A 6 15.29 0.09 -14.77
C GLY A 6 14.63 0.08 -13.42
N MET A 7 13.50 -0.63 -13.29
CA MET A 7 12.91 -0.96 -11.99
C MET A 7 14.04 -1.50 -11.09
N LEU A 8 14.34 -0.78 -10.02
CA LEU A 8 15.37 -1.17 -9.07
C LEU A 8 14.70 -2.11 -8.07
N LEU A 9 14.90 -3.40 -8.29
CA LEU A 9 14.48 -4.40 -7.33
C LEU A 9 15.33 -4.27 -6.06
N GLU A 10 14.87 -3.50 -5.08
CA GLU A 10 15.38 -3.58 -3.70
C GLU A 10 14.78 -4.82 -3.04
N ARG A 11 15.35 -5.98 -3.40
CA ARG A 11 14.84 -7.32 -3.03
C ARG A 11 14.97 -7.68 -1.55
N ASP A 12 15.55 -6.79 -0.74
CA ASP A 12 16.00 -7.10 0.61
C ASP A 12 15.39 -6.21 1.71
N ASP A 13 14.27 -5.55 1.44
CA ASP A 13 13.58 -4.71 2.43
C ASP A 13 12.12 -5.13 2.68
N TRP A 14 11.60 -4.69 3.81
CA TRP A 14 10.19 -4.83 4.19
C TRP A 14 9.41 -3.58 3.81
N VAL A 15 8.19 -3.79 3.34
CA VAL A 15 7.22 -2.71 3.12
C VAL A 15 6.07 -2.90 4.08
N ASP A 16 5.90 -1.95 4.99
CA ASP A 16 4.82 -1.95 5.97
C ASP A 16 3.62 -1.18 5.42
N VAL A 17 2.51 -1.88 5.17
CA VAL A 17 1.24 -1.25 4.75
C VAL A 17 0.29 -1.26 5.94
N PHE A 18 0.05 -0.09 6.53
CA PHE A 18 -0.82 0.04 7.69
C PHE A 18 -2.28 -0.19 7.32
N TRP A 19 -3.05 -0.78 8.23
CA TRP A 19 -4.44 -1.16 7.99
C TRP A 19 -5.31 0.07 7.73
N GLU A 20 -5.02 1.19 8.40
CA GLU A 20 -5.70 2.47 8.20
C GLU A 20 -5.56 3.04 6.78
N LEU A 21 -4.58 2.55 6.02
CA LEU A 21 -4.31 2.96 4.64
C LEU A 21 -5.01 2.05 3.63
N LEU A 22 -5.61 0.95 4.08
CA LEU A 22 -6.38 0.06 3.22
C LEU A 22 -7.85 0.48 3.28
N PRO A 23 -8.52 0.69 2.13
CA PRO A 23 -9.93 1.10 2.11
C PRO A 23 -10.89 0.00 2.58
N ARG A 24 -10.38 -1.24 2.71
CA ARG A 24 -11.08 -2.48 3.07
C ARG A 24 -10.12 -3.42 3.82
N ASP A 25 -10.57 -4.62 4.15
CA ASP A 25 -9.77 -5.72 4.70
C ASP A 25 -8.82 -6.36 3.65
N ASP A 26 -8.21 -5.54 2.78
CA ASP A 26 -7.44 -5.98 1.61
C ASP A 26 -6.06 -6.57 1.99
N TRP A 27 -5.67 -6.53 3.27
CA TRP A 27 -4.39 -7.11 3.70
C TRP A 27 -4.30 -8.59 3.37
N LYS A 28 -5.43 -9.33 3.42
CA LYS A 28 -5.46 -10.75 3.05
C LYS A 28 -5.12 -10.96 1.58
N ASP A 29 -5.54 -10.05 0.71
CA ASP A 29 -5.21 -10.10 -0.72
C ASP A 29 -3.74 -9.77 -0.96
N LEU A 30 -3.18 -8.79 -0.23
CA LEU A 30 -1.74 -8.52 -0.24
C LEU A 30 -0.93 -9.75 0.20
N VAL A 31 -1.37 -10.46 1.25
CA VAL A 31 -0.75 -11.73 1.67
C VAL A 31 -0.79 -12.77 0.56
N ARG A 32 -1.96 -12.98 -0.06
CA ARG A 32 -2.10 -13.95 -1.17
C ARG A 32 -1.17 -13.62 -2.32
N LEU A 33 -1.08 -12.34 -2.69
CA LEU A 33 -0.23 -11.88 -3.77
C LEU A 33 1.23 -12.12 -3.47
N GLN A 34 1.69 -11.75 -2.28
CA GLN A 34 3.07 -11.97 -1.91
C GLN A 34 3.42 -13.46 -1.91
N VAL A 35 2.56 -14.30 -1.34
CA VAL A 35 2.78 -15.75 -1.31
C VAL A 35 2.77 -16.36 -2.72
N SER A 36 1.93 -15.86 -3.63
CA SER A 36 1.83 -16.37 -5.01
C SER A 36 3.12 -16.24 -5.84
N GLN A 37 4.03 -15.35 -5.42
CA GLN A 37 5.33 -15.14 -6.07
C GLN A 37 6.35 -16.23 -5.70
N HIS A 38 6.05 -17.07 -4.72
CA HIS A 38 6.93 -18.12 -4.24
C HIS A 38 6.30 -19.50 -4.46
N SER A 39 7.15 -20.51 -4.62
CA SER A 39 6.69 -21.90 -4.64
C SER A 39 6.38 -22.39 -3.22
N TYR A 40 5.39 -23.28 -3.08
CA TYR A 40 5.17 -24.03 -1.86
C TYR A 40 6.34 -25.01 -1.58
N PRO A 41 6.56 -25.46 -0.33
CA PRO A 41 5.78 -25.18 0.88
C PRO A 41 6.22 -23.90 1.61
N PHE A 42 5.34 -23.42 2.49
CA PHE A 42 5.56 -22.31 3.43
C PHE A 42 5.38 -22.79 4.87
N GLU A 43 6.15 -22.19 5.78
CA GLU A 43 5.94 -22.29 7.21
C GLU A 43 5.08 -21.11 7.66
N VAL A 44 3.96 -21.39 8.32
CA VAL A 44 3.02 -20.35 8.80
C VAL A 44 2.90 -20.45 10.31
N LYS A 45 3.16 -19.36 11.01
CA LYS A 45 3.07 -19.25 12.47
C LYS A 45 2.09 -18.15 12.84
N LEU A 46 1.20 -18.45 13.77
CA LEU A 46 0.41 -17.46 14.48
C LEU A 46 1.00 -17.30 15.88
N LEU A 47 1.43 -16.09 16.19
CA LEU A 47 2.11 -15.73 17.42
C LEU A 47 1.23 -14.76 18.21
N GLU A 48 1.34 -14.80 19.53
CA GLU A 48 0.63 -13.88 20.43
C GLU A 48 1.57 -13.46 21.57
N ARG A 49 1.47 -12.19 21.99
CA ARG A 49 2.10 -11.70 23.22
C ARG A 49 1.19 -10.71 23.96
N PRO A 50 1.25 -10.63 25.31
CA PRO A 50 0.58 -9.57 26.04
C PRO A 50 1.21 -8.19 25.74
N LEU A 51 0.40 -7.15 25.53
CA LEU A 51 0.88 -5.79 25.17
C LEU A 51 1.84 -5.16 26.20
N LYS A 52 1.85 -5.68 27.44
CA LYS A 52 2.68 -5.15 28.54
C LYS A 52 4.16 -5.53 28.46
N GLN A 53 4.59 -6.27 27.43
CA GLN A 53 5.94 -6.81 27.32
C GLN A 53 6.63 -6.35 26.03
N ASN A 54 7.62 -5.46 26.21
CA ASN A 54 8.62 -5.02 25.21
C ASN A 54 8.07 -4.30 23.96
N PRO A 55 8.35 -3.00 23.75
CA PRO A 55 7.87 -2.26 22.57
C PRO A 55 8.50 -2.74 21.25
N ASN A 56 9.54 -3.58 21.29
CA ASN A 56 10.15 -4.08 20.07
C ASN A 56 9.32 -5.24 19.47
N ILE A 57 8.48 -4.90 18.49
CA ILE A 57 7.65 -5.83 17.69
C ILE A 57 8.45 -6.71 16.71
N HIS A 58 9.73 -6.41 16.47
CA HIS A 58 10.57 -7.17 15.53
C HIS A 58 11.30 -8.35 16.19
N ASP A 59 11.43 -8.35 17.52
CA ASP A 59 11.98 -9.48 18.26
C ASP A 59 10.87 -10.45 18.64
N LEU A 60 10.86 -11.60 17.97
CA LEU A 60 9.82 -12.62 18.08
C LEU A 60 10.21 -13.75 19.05
N SER A 61 11.38 -13.67 19.67
CA SER A 61 11.92 -14.75 20.51
C SER A 61 11.05 -15.03 21.74
N ASP A 62 10.40 -14.01 22.27
CA ASP A 62 9.54 -14.11 23.46
C ASP A 62 8.05 -14.32 23.15
N TRP A 63 7.67 -14.44 21.87
CA TRP A 63 6.26 -14.58 21.48
C TRP A 63 5.77 -16.02 21.66
N THR A 64 4.54 -16.17 22.15
CA THR A 64 3.93 -17.50 22.29
C THR A 64 3.42 -17.99 20.95
N VAL A 65 3.86 -19.17 20.50
CA VAL A 65 3.35 -19.81 19.29
C VAL A 65 1.97 -20.39 19.57
N ARG A 66 0.93 -19.73 19.04
CA ARG A 66 -0.47 -20.19 19.14
C ARG A 66 -0.77 -21.30 18.15
N SER A 67 -0.20 -21.20 16.96
CA SER A 67 -0.39 -22.20 15.91
C SER A 67 0.79 -22.22 14.97
N HIS A 68 1.07 -23.40 14.40
CA HIS A 68 2.17 -23.62 13.48
C HIS A 68 1.74 -24.64 12.43
N PHE A 69 1.83 -24.25 11.16
CA PHE A 69 1.42 -25.05 10.01
C PHE A 69 2.50 -25.09 8.94
N ILE A 70 2.60 -26.21 8.24
CA ILE A 70 3.32 -26.30 6.97
C ILE A 70 2.29 -26.32 5.85
N MET A 71 2.18 -25.20 5.14
CA MET A 71 1.29 -25.05 4.00
C MET A 71 1.95 -25.63 2.76
N THR A 72 1.24 -26.51 2.06
CA THR A 72 1.74 -27.26 0.89
C THR A 72 1.02 -26.89 -0.40
N ASP A 73 -0.06 -26.13 -0.30
CA ASP A 73 -0.89 -25.67 -1.42
C ASP A 73 -1.64 -24.37 -1.03
N ALA A 74 -2.14 -23.67 -2.05
CA ALA A 74 -2.86 -22.41 -1.89
C ALA A 74 -4.18 -22.55 -1.15
N ALA A 75 -4.93 -23.62 -1.41
CA ALA A 75 -6.25 -23.83 -0.82
C ALA A 75 -6.20 -23.91 0.73
N LYS A 76 -5.12 -24.46 1.30
CA LYS A 76 -4.93 -24.45 2.77
C LYS A 76 -4.67 -23.06 3.33
N LEU A 77 -3.87 -22.26 2.64
CA LEU A 77 -3.62 -20.88 3.06
C LEU A 77 -4.90 -20.04 2.95
N ASP A 78 -5.64 -20.17 1.86
CA ASP A 78 -6.89 -19.44 1.66
C ASP A 78 -7.90 -19.72 2.77
N ARG A 79 -8.09 -21.00 3.12
CA ARG A 79 -8.97 -21.38 4.24
C ARG A 79 -8.50 -20.81 5.57
N LEU A 80 -7.18 -20.75 5.81
CA LEU A 80 -6.65 -20.11 7.01
C LEU A 80 -7.01 -18.63 7.03
N LEU A 81 -6.71 -17.89 5.94
CA LEU A 81 -6.94 -16.45 5.84
C LEU A 81 -8.44 -16.08 5.91
N GLU A 82 -9.32 -16.91 5.37
CA GLU A 82 -10.78 -16.73 5.47
C GLU A 82 -11.28 -16.73 6.91
N HIS A 83 -10.70 -17.57 7.77
CA HIS A 83 -11.13 -17.73 9.17
C HIS A 83 -10.23 -16.97 10.16
N LEU A 84 -9.11 -16.40 9.67
CA LEU A 84 -8.19 -15.63 10.49
C LEU A 84 -8.79 -14.25 10.76
N VAL A 85 -8.93 -13.97 12.05
CA VAL A 85 -9.30 -12.66 12.58
C VAL A 85 -8.08 -12.17 13.38
N ILE A 86 -7.49 -11.10 12.91
CA ILE A 86 -6.57 -10.27 13.67
C ILE A 86 -7.35 -8.96 13.84
N GLU A 87 -7.51 -8.47 15.06
CA GLU A 87 -8.23 -7.23 15.32
C GLU A 87 -7.27 -6.06 15.19
N GLN A 88 -7.73 -4.94 14.61
CA GLN A 88 -6.91 -3.74 14.58
C GLN A 88 -6.61 -3.29 16.01
N GLN A 89 -5.40 -2.82 16.28
CA GLN A 89 -5.06 -2.38 17.62
C GLN A 89 -5.89 -1.16 18.02
N GLU A 90 -6.62 -1.28 19.12
CA GLU A 90 -7.36 -0.18 19.74
C GLU A 90 -6.79 0.09 21.15
N MET A 91 -7.24 1.18 21.78
CA MET A 91 -6.84 1.53 23.15
C MET A 91 -7.08 0.41 24.18
N ALA A 92 -7.97 -0.55 23.89
CA ALA A 92 -8.34 -1.65 24.78
C ALA A 92 -7.67 -3.00 24.44
N THR A 93 -6.81 -3.08 23.42
CA THR A 93 -6.18 -4.33 23.01
C THR A 93 -5.32 -4.91 24.14
N GLU A 94 -5.54 -6.17 24.50
CA GLU A 94 -4.85 -6.84 25.62
C GLU A 94 -3.61 -7.63 25.16
N ALA A 95 -3.60 -8.06 23.90
CA ALA A 95 -2.54 -8.87 23.32
C ALA A 95 -2.29 -8.49 21.85
N GLU A 96 -1.02 -8.49 21.46
CA GLU A 96 -0.60 -8.37 20.08
C GLU A 96 -0.57 -9.75 19.44
N VAL A 97 -1.09 -9.84 18.22
CA VAL A 97 -1.15 -11.04 17.41
C VAL A 97 -0.35 -10.79 16.15
N THR A 98 0.53 -11.74 15.81
CA THR A 98 1.31 -11.68 14.58
C THR A 98 1.17 -12.98 13.79
N LEU A 99 0.71 -12.88 12.54
CA LEU A 99 0.88 -13.93 11.55
C LEU A 99 2.24 -13.77 10.87
N ILE A 100 2.98 -14.87 10.72
CA ILE A 100 4.23 -14.90 9.97
C ILE A 100 4.16 -16.02 8.93
N ILE A 101 4.47 -15.69 7.69
CA ILE A 101 4.67 -16.67 6.62
C ILE A 101 6.14 -16.65 6.23
N GLN A 102 6.77 -17.81 6.28
CA GLN A 102 8.19 -17.99 6.01
C GLN A 102 8.42 -18.96 4.86
N LYS A 103 9.43 -18.68 4.04
CA LYS A 103 9.98 -19.58 3.04
C LYS A 103 11.42 -19.91 3.41
N GLN A 104 11.71 -21.19 3.64
CA GLN A 104 13.07 -21.67 3.97
C GLN A 104 13.71 -20.92 5.15
N GLY A 105 12.92 -20.57 6.17
CA GLY A 105 13.37 -19.83 7.36
C GLY A 105 13.38 -18.31 7.22
N GLN A 106 13.21 -17.76 6.01
CA GLN A 106 13.10 -16.33 5.77
C GLN A 106 11.64 -15.87 5.82
N GLY A 107 11.33 -14.82 6.58
CA GLY A 107 10.00 -14.20 6.56
C GLY A 107 9.74 -13.55 5.21
N ILE A 108 8.57 -13.84 4.61
CA ILE A 108 8.11 -13.22 3.35
C ILE A 108 6.88 -12.33 3.56
N VAL A 109 6.10 -12.63 4.59
CA VAL A 109 4.93 -11.86 5.02
C VAL A 109 4.89 -11.84 6.54
N ARG A 110 4.54 -10.68 7.10
CA ARG A 110 4.16 -10.51 8.50
C ARG A 110 2.85 -9.72 8.56
N VAL A 111 1.90 -10.14 9.38
CA VAL A 111 0.68 -9.36 9.64
C VAL A 111 0.58 -9.16 11.13
N THR A 112 0.56 -7.91 11.58
CA THR A 112 0.34 -7.51 12.97
C THR A 112 -1.05 -6.91 13.11
N ASN A 113 -1.41 -6.43 14.30
CA ASN A 113 -2.63 -5.67 14.53
C ASN A 113 -2.66 -4.30 13.83
N ASP A 114 -1.52 -3.81 13.33
CA ASP A 114 -1.40 -2.45 12.78
C ASP A 114 -1.09 -2.44 11.29
N CYS A 115 -0.34 -3.44 10.79
CA CYS A 115 0.14 -3.45 9.42
C CYS A 115 0.24 -4.86 8.81
N VAL A 116 0.30 -4.91 7.48
CA VAL A 116 0.82 -6.04 6.73
C VAL A 116 2.18 -5.66 6.16
N SER A 117 3.22 -6.39 6.56
CA SER A 117 4.58 -6.27 6.05
C SER A 117 4.84 -7.30 4.95
N MET A 118 5.38 -6.88 3.82
CA MET A 118 5.81 -7.77 2.74
C MET A 118 7.30 -7.61 2.48
N TYR A 119 8.03 -8.71 2.34
CA TYR A 119 9.47 -8.70 2.13
C TYR A 119 9.84 -8.88 0.66
N GLY A 120 10.83 -8.13 0.17
CA GLY A 120 11.38 -8.29 -1.17
C GLY A 120 10.47 -7.78 -2.29
N VAL A 121 9.76 -6.69 -1.99
CA VAL A 121 8.86 -5.99 -2.91
C VAL A 121 9.69 -5.25 -3.97
N ALA A 122 9.15 -5.15 -5.18
CA ALA A 122 9.81 -4.42 -6.26
C ALA A 122 9.57 -2.92 -6.12
N TYR A 123 10.62 -2.12 -6.31
CA TYR A 123 10.54 -0.67 -6.28
C TYR A 123 10.90 -0.03 -7.62
N GLU A 124 10.26 1.10 -7.88
CA GLU A 124 10.64 2.05 -8.92
C GLU A 124 10.82 3.43 -8.27
N GLU A 125 11.95 4.07 -8.56
CA GLU A 125 12.24 5.43 -8.09
C GLU A 125 11.36 6.42 -8.86
N LEU A 126 10.97 7.52 -8.20
CA LEU A 126 10.29 8.61 -8.88
C LEU A 126 11.26 9.34 -9.81
N ASP A 127 10.78 9.76 -10.98
CA ASP A 127 11.54 10.63 -11.88
C ASP A 127 11.72 12.04 -11.26
N ASP A 128 12.88 12.65 -11.47
CA ASP A 128 13.18 14.03 -11.02
C ASP A 128 12.34 15.12 -11.73
N VAL A 129 11.52 14.73 -12.72
CA VAL A 129 10.74 15.63 -13.59
C VAL A 129 9.28 15.23 -13.54
N GLY A 130 8.39 16.22 -13.35
CA GLY A 130 6.95 16.00 -13.23
C GLY A 130 6.50 15.95 -11.78
N THR A 131 5.22 15.63 -11.58
CA THR A 131 4.64 15.40 -10.25
C THR A 131 4.76 13.93 -9.84
N GLU A 132 4.74 13.65 -8.54
CA GLU A 132 4.80 12.26 -8.04
C GLU A 132 3.62 11.41 -8.54
N TYR A 133 2.44 11.99 -8.70
CA TYR A 133 1.26 11.32 -9.26
C TYR A 133 1.42 11.00 -10.73
N GLU A 134 1.94 11.94 -11.53
CA GLU A 134 2.28 11.68 -12.92
C GLU A 134 3.29 10.54 -13.02
N ASN A 135 4.35 10.58 -12.22
CA ASN A 135 5.36 9.52 -12.19
C ASN A 135 4.77 8.17 -11.78
N PHE A 136 3.92 8.16 -10.75
CA PHE A 136 3.23 6.97 -10.29
C PHE A 136 2.36 6.34 -11.39
N PHE A 137 1.49 7.13 -12.02
CA PHE A 137 0.63 6.61 -13.09
C PHE A 137 1.41 6.26 -14.35
N ASN A 138 2.50 6.97 -14.66
CA ASN A 138 3.39 6.62 -15.76
C ASN A 138 4.11 5.28 -15.53
N ALA A 139 4.41 4.92 -14.29
CA ALA A 139 5.00 3.62 -13.97
C ALA A 139 3.96 2.49 -13.96
N VAL A 140 2.76 2.75 -13.42
CA VAL A 140 1.73 1.72 -13.20
C VAL A 140 0.91 1.44 -14.46
N LEU A 141 0.37 2.46 -15.11
CA LEU A 141 -0.66 2.29 -16.15
C LEU A 141 -0.17 1.59 -17.43
N PRO A 142 1.07 1.77 -17.91
CA PRO A 142 1.54 1.06 -19.11
C PRO A 142 1.52 -0.47 -18.98
N HIS A 143 1.45 -0.98 -17.75
CA HIS A 143 1.45 -2.41 -17.47
C HIS A 143 0.17 -2.91 -16.78
N ALA A 144 -0.83 -2.05 -16.62
CA ALA A 144 -2.06 -2.38 -15.91
C ALA A 144 -3.10 -3.02 -16.83
N THR A 145 -3.86 -3.95 -16.29
CA THR A 145 -5.07 -4.48 -16.93
C THR A 145 -6.30 -3.76 -16.38
N PHE A 146 -7.02 -3.03 -17.23
CA PHE A 146 -8.23 -2.31 -16.82
C PHE A 146 -9.42 -3.26 -16.54
N PRO A 147 -10.36 -2.89 -15.64
CA PRO A 147 -10.37 -1.66 -14.85
C PRO A 147 -9.30 -1.63 -13.75
N VAL A 148 -8.85 -0.43 -13.38
CA VAL A 148 -7.92 -0.20 -12.27
C VAL A 148 -8.66 0.52 -11.16
N GLU A 149 -8.80 -0.11 -10.00
CA GLU A 149 -9.24 0.55 -8.77
C GLU A 149 -8.09 1.41 -8.25
N VAL A 150 -8.38 2.65 -7.89
CA VAL A 150 -7.42 3.59 -7.30
C VAL A 150 -7.95 4.02 -5.96
N VAL A 151 -7.12 3.89 -4.94
CA VAL A 151 -7.36 4.40 -3.60
C VAL A 151 -6.37 5.53 -3.37
N PHE A 152 -6.89 6.70 -3.08
CA PHE A 152 -6.09 7.91 -2.93
C PHE A 152 -6.43 8.57 -1.60
N CYS A 153 -5.40 9.00 -0.85
CA CYS A 153 -5.54 9.58 0.47
C CYS A 153 -4.84 10.95 0.59
N GLY A 154 -5.55 11.95 1.14
CA GLY A 154 -5.07 13.31 1.37
C GLY A 154 -5.37 13.85 2.77
N ARG A 155 -4.76 13.28 3.82
CA ARG A 155 -5.07 13.49 5.25
C ARG A 155 -4.66 14.84 5.87
N ASP A 156 -3.95 15.72 5.15
CA ASP A 156 -3.43 16.97 5.77
C ASP A 156 -4.55 17.95 6.19
N ILE A 157 -5.43 18.30 5.23
CA ILE A 157 -6.52 19.27 5.46
C ILE A 157 -7.90 18.58 5.42
N LEU A 158 -7.98 17.33 4.97
CA LEU A 158 -9.22 16.58 4.93
C LEU A 158 -9.50 15.91 6.27
N GLU A 159 -10.75 15.97 6.73
CA GLU A 159 -11.21 15.16 7.85
C GLU A 159 -11.15 13.66 7.47
N ASN A 160 -11.00 12.77 8.46
CA ASN A 160 -10.80 11.33 8.23
C ASN A 160 -11.82 10.73 7.26
N ASP A 161 -13.11 11.11 7.38
CA ASP A 161 -14.20 10.58 6.56
C ASP A 161 -14.11 10.99 5.07
N ASP A 162 -13.48 12.13 4.78
CA ASP A 162 -13.30 12.65 3.42
C ASP A 162 -11.89 12.42 2.87
N SER A 163 -10.98 11.89 3.69
CA SER A 163 -9.56 11.81 3.37
C SER A 163 -9.22 10.69 2.39
N ILE A 164 -10.06 9.66 2.28
CA ILE A 164 -9.84 8.47 1.43
C ILE A 164 -10.86 8.46 0.29
N HIS A 165 -10.35 8.43 -0.93
CA HIS A 165 -11.14 8.37 -2.15
C HIS A 165 -10.89 7.05 -2.88
N VAL A 166 -11.97 6.37 -3.25
CA VAL A 166 -11.92 5.19 -4.11
C VAL A 166 -12.51 5.56 -5.46
N MET A 167 -11.76 5.33 -6.53
CA MET A 167 -12.19 5.61 -7.90
C MET A 167 -11.76 4.48 -8.84
N THR A 168 -12.33 4.44 -10.05
CA THR A 168 -12.04 3.41 -11.04
C THR A 168 -11.61 4.03 -12.35
N LEU A 169 -10.44 3.63 -12.84
CA LEU A 169 -9.96 3.97 -14.17
C LEU A 169 -10.42 2.90 -15.16
N HIS A 170 -10.95 3.34 -16.28
CA HIS A 170 -11.31 2.46 -17.41
C HIS A 170 -10.31 2.53 -18.57
N ASP A 171 -9.45 3.54 -18.56
CA ASP A 171 -8.34 3.73 -19.49
C ASP A 171 -7.21 4.51 -18.81
N SER A 172 -6.17 4.87 -19.57
CA SER A 172 -4.99 5.56 -19.06
C SER A 172 -5.20 7.04 -18.72
N ASN A 173 -6.37 7.63 -18.98
CA ASN A 173 -6.68 9.03 -18.71
C ASN A 173 -7.06 9.27 -17.24
N TRP A 174 -6.12 8.99 -16.35
CA TRP A 174 -6.31 9.12 -14.90
C TRP A 174 -6.62 10.56 -14.47
N GLN A 175 -6.06 11.56 -15.17
CA GLN A 175 -6.24 12.97 -14.84
C GLN A 175 -7.72 13.37 -14.88
N ALA A 176 -8.45 12.97 -15.93
CA ALA A 176 -9.87 13.30 -16.05
C ALA A 176 -10.70 12.68 -14.91
N VAL A 177 -10.39 11.45 -14.50
CA VAL A 177 -11.07 10.78 -13.39
C VAL A 177 -10.76 11.50 -12.06
N PHE A 178 -9.50 11.83 -11.81
CA PHE A 178 -9.12 12.60 -10.63
C PHE A 178 -9.81 13.97 -10.61
N GLU A 179 -9.82 14.67 -11.74
CA GLU A 179 -10.44 15.99 -11.84
C GLU A 179 -11.93 15.94 -11.48
N GLU A 180 -12.65 14.95 -11.99
CA GLU A 180 -14.05 14.70 -11.67
C GLU A 180 -14.25 14.41 -10.16
N HIS A 181 -13.36 13.63 -9.56
CA HIS A 181 -13.54 13.13 -8.20
C HIS A 181 -13.05 14.08 -7.11
N VAL A 182 -11.97 14.85 -7.31
CA VAL A 182 -11.33 15.60 -6.21
C VAL A 182 -11.39 17.13 -6.33
N LEU A 183 -11.57 17.70 -7.51
CA LEU A 183 -11.54 19.17 -7.65
C LEU A 183 -12.66 19.88 -6.89
N HIS A 184 -13.81 19.24 -6.73
CA HIS A 184 -14.92 19.83 -5.98
C HIS A 184 -14.54 20.16 -4.52
N LEU A 185 -13.55 19.47 -3.94
CA LEU A 185 -13.03 19.71 -2.59
C LEU A 185 -12.34 21.07 -2.45
N LEU A 186 -11.83 21.66 -3.54
CA LEU A 186 -11.29 23.02 -3.53
C LEU A 186 -12.34 24.10 -3.18
N ASN A 187 -13.63 23.75 -3.23
CA ASN A 187 -14.73 24.67 -2.88
C ASN A 187 -15.11 24.65 -1.39
N ARG A 188 -14.44 23.83 -0.58
CA ARG A 188 -14.70 23.70 0.86
C ARG A 188 -14.45 25.01 1.62
N LYS A 189 -15.19 25.26 2.71
CA LYS A 189 -15.06 26.50 3.49
C LYS A 189 -13.68 26.64 4.12
N GLU A 190 -13.08 25.53 4.53
CA GLU A 190 -11.77 25.47 5.16
C GLU A 190 -10.70 26.01 4.18
N VAL A 191 -10.78 25.60 2.91
CA VAL A 191 -9.93 26.07 1.82
C VAL A 191 -10.28 27.50 1.40
N THR A 192 -11.58 27.82 1.34
CA THR A 192 -12.07 29.07 0.74
C THR A 192 -12.13 30.25 1.71
N SER A 193 -12.07 30.03 3.03
CA SER A 193 -12.23 31.08 4.04
C SER A 193 -11.27 30.99 5.24
N GLY A 194 -10.33 30.04 5.23
CA GLY A 194 -9.33 29.87 6.29
C GLY A 194 -8.24 30.96 6.29
N LEU A 195 -7.55 31.10 7.43
CA LEU A 195 -6.38 31.98 7.62
C LEU A 195 -5.23 31.76 6.60
N PHE A 196 -5.25 30.61 5.91
CA PHE A 196 -4.27 30.20 4.90
C PHE A 196 -4.81 30.26 3.48
N SER A 197 -5.96 30.88 3.20
CA SER A 197 -6.42 31.04 1.82
C SER A 197 -5.37 31.85 1.05
N LYS A 198 -4.53 31.17 0.27
CA LYS A 198 -3.52 31.80 -0.56
C LYS A 198 -4.24 32.79 -1.49
N ASP A 199 -3.59 33.93 -1.76
CA ASP A 199 -4.10 35.06 -2.54
C ASP A 199 -4.82 34.68 -3.84
N GLU A 200 -5.71 35.57 -4.33
CA GLU A 200 -6.53 35.50 -5.55
C GLU A 200 -6.64 34.11 -6.22
N ARG A 201 -7.75 33.41 -5.94
CA ARG A 201 -7.99 32.09 -6.53
C ARG A 201 -7.97 32.14 -8.06
N PRO A 202 -7.25 31.21 -8.71
CA PRO A 202 -7.32 31.08 -10.15
C PRO A 202 -8.76 30.81 -10.58
N THR A 203 -9.18 31.41 -11.70
CA THR A 203 -10.54 31.28 -12.23
C THR A 203 -10.88 29.85 -12.67
N GLN A 204 -9.85 29.01 -12.84
CA GLN A 204 -9.96 27.60 -13.20
C GLN A 204 -9.33 26.75 -12.09
N GLN A 205 -10.08 25.76 -11.61
CA GLN A 205 -9.60 24.76 -10.66
C GLN A 205 -8.89 23.63 -11.44
N THR A 206 -7.66 23.33 -11.07
CA THR A 206 -6.85 22.25 -11.69
C THR A 206 -6.35 21.27 -10.63
N LEU A 207 -5.88 20.09 -11.05
CA LEU A 207 -5.24 19.13 -10.14
C LEU A 207 -4.02 19.72 -9.44
N GLU A 208 -3.25 20.57 -10.12
CA GLU A 208 -2.12 21.27 -9.50
C GLU A 208 -2.59 22.17 -8.34
N ASN A 209 -3.72 22.86 -8.49
CA ASN A 209 -4.30 23.62 -7.39
C ASN A 209 -4.70 22.69 -6.24
N PHE A 210 -5.34 21.55 -6.54
CA PHE A 210 -5.71 20.56 -5.52
C PHE A 210 -4.48 20.03 -4.76
N MET A 211 -3.43 19.60 -5.47
CA MET A 211 -2.20 19.09 -4.87
C MET A 211 -1.49 20.12 -3.99
N SER A 212 -1.49 21.39 -4.40
CA SER A 212 -0.85 22.49 -3.65
C SER A 212 -1.63 22.91 -2.41
N GLU A 213 -2.97 22.87 -2.48
CA GLU A 213 -3.81 23.25 -1.34
C GLU A 213 -3.83 22.15 -0.27
N PHE A 214 -3.88 20.88 -0.65
CA PHE A 214 -4.00 19.75 0.29
C PHE A 214 -2.65 19.09 0.68
N SER A 215 -1.52 19.73 0.36
CA SER A 215 -0.15 19.28 0.70
C SER A 215 0.07 17.78 0.49
N LEU A 216 -0.31 17.27 -0.69
CA LEU A 216 -0.37 15.82 -0.89
C LEU A 216 0.98 15.09 -0.84
N LEU A 217 2.09 15.83 -0.81
CA LEU A 217 3.47 15.33 -0.74
C LEU A 217 3.95 15.11 0.71
N MET A 218 3.07 14.73 1.62
CA MET A 218 3.37 14.55 3.05
C MET A 218 3.19 13.09 3.47
N ALA A 219 3.83 12.71 4.57
CA ALA A 219 3.67 11.37 5.16
C ALA A 219 2.18 11.06 5.42
N TYR A 220 1.79 9.80 5.22
CA TYR A 220 0.41 9.29 5.34
C TYR A 220 -0.57 9.74 4.24
N ASN A 221 -0.12 10.53 3.27
CA ASN A 221 -0.78 10.65 1.99
C ASN A 221 -0.24 9.55 1.08
N PHE A 222 -1.16 8.75 0.55
CA PHE A 222 -0.80 7.60 -0.27
C PHE A 222 -1.67 7.51 -1.50
N ILE A 223 -1.17 6.76 -2.46
CA ILE A 223 -1.95 6.27 -3.58
C ILE A 223 -1.67 4.78 -3.75
N VAL A 224 -2.73 4.00 -3.89
CA VAL A 224 -2.70 2.56 -4.16
C VAL A 224 -3.54 2.30 -5.41
N THR A 225 -3.08 1.37 -6.23
CA THR A 225 -3.80 0.88 -7.40
C THR A 225 -3.95 -0.63 -7.30
N ARG A 226 -5.06 -1.16 -7.80
CA ARG A 226 -5.29 -2.58 -8.03
C ARG A 226 -5.88 -2.75 -9.42
N ASP A 227 -5.16 -3.44 -10.29
CA ASP A 227 -5.66 -3.75 -11.64
C ASP A 227 -6.52 -5.01 -11.67
N ALA A 228 -7.17 -5.30 -12.80
CA ALA A 228 -8.07 -6.44 -12.95
C ALA A 228 -7.39 -7.82 -12.87
N THR A 229 -6.06 -7.85 -12.78
CA THR A 229 -5.24 -9.06 -12.58
C THR A 229 -4.63 -9.13 -11.18
N ASP A 230 -5.10 -8.29 -10.26
CA ASP A 230 -4.61 -8.17 -8.89
C ASP A 230 -3.13 -7.74 -8.81
N ARG A 231 -2.65 -6.97 -9.79
CA ARG A 231 -1.38 -6.26 -9.66
C ARG A 231 -1.61 -4.97 -8.88
N PHE A 232 -0.74 -4.71 -7.90
CA PHE A 232 -0.82 -3.50 -7.09
C PHE A 232 0.38 -2.59 -7.34
N GLY A 233 0.11 -1.28 -7.31
CA GLY A 233 1.12 -0.23 -7.21
C GLY A 233 0.81 0.66 -6.02
N MET A 234 1.80 1.02 -5.21
CA MET A 234 1.64 1.89 -4.05
C MET A 234 2.74 2.95 -4.02
N LEU A 235 2.39 4.17 -3.62
CA LEU A 235 3.33 5.22 -3.28
C LEU A 235 2.86 5.87 -1.97
N ASP A 236 3.76 5.94 -0.99
CA ASP A 236 3.59 6.64 0.29
C ASP A 236 4.97 7.06 0.84
N HIS A 237 5.09 8.31 1.29
CA HIS A 237 6.37 8.85 1.77
C HIS A 237 6.92 8.17 3.03
N PHE A 238 6.08 7.50 3.80
CA PHE A 238 6.45 6.80 5.01
C PHE A 238 6.65 5.30 4.77
N CYS A 239 5.66 4.64 4.15
CA CYS A 239 5.63 3.19 3.96
C CYS A 239 6.57 2.72 2.85
N THR A 240 6.69 3.50 1.77
CA THR A 240 7.52 3.16 0.62
C THR A 240 8.75 4.05 0.49
N ASN A 241 9.03 4.89 1.50
CA ASN A 241 10.12 5.86 1.51
C ASN A 241 10.14 6.75 0.26
N GLY A 242 8.94 7.13 -0.23
CA GLY A 242 8.77 7.96 -1.42
C GLY A 242 9.02 7.24 -2.76
N LYS A 243 9.10 5.90 -2.76
CA LYS A 243 9.26 5.08 -3.97
C LYS A 243 7.94 4.45 -4.39
N ILE A 244 7.85 3.98 -5.63
CA ILE A 244 6.69 3.23 -6.12
C ILE A 244 6.94 1.74 -5.82
N ALA A 245 6.18 1.18 -4.87
CA ALA A 245 6.17 -0.24 -4.58
C ALA A 245 5.22 -0.97 -5.52
N HIS A 246 5.65 -2.11 -6.07
CA HIS A 246 4.84 -2.97 -6.90
C HIS A 246 4.67 -4.35 -6.26
N PHE A 247 3.42 -4.79 -6.13
CA PHE A 247 3.06 -6.10 -5.58
C PHE A 247 2.35 -6.97 -6.61
N GLY A 248 2.45 -8.28 -6.41
CA GLY A 248 1.88 -9.29 -7.30
C GLY A 248 2.85 -9.73 -8.39
N LYS A 249 2.34 -10.44 -9.40
CA LYS A 249 3.17 -11.00 -10.46
C LYS A 249 3.61 -9.90 -11.42
N ILE A 250 4.83 -9.39 -11.21
CA ILE A 250 5.46 -8.49 -12.15
C ILE A 250 6.11 -9.35 -13.23
N ASP A 251 5.55 -9.33 -14.45
CA ASP A 251 6.17 -9.98 -15.61
C ASP A 251 7.47 -9.23 -15.94
N ASN A 252 8.53 -9.56 -15.21
CA ASN A 252 9.86 -9.07 -15.47
C ASN A 252 10.33 -9.68 -16.78
N GLY A 253 10.18 -8.94 -17.88
CA GLY A 253 10.94 -9.16 -19.09
C GLY A 253 12.43 -9.16 -18.75
N LYS A 254 12.98 -10.36 -18.50
CA LYS A 254 14.32 -10.69 -17.98
C LYS A 254 14.46 -10.56 -16.46
N THR A 255 14.18 -11.63 -15.74
CA THR A 255 15.19 -12.28 -14.89
C THR A 255 14.76 -13.70 -14.60
N SER A 256 15.51 -14.65 -15.16
CA SER A 256 15.46 -16.06 -14.78
C SER A 256 16.00 -16.20 -13.35
N PHE A 257 15.23 -16.82 -12.47
CA PHE A 257 15.69 -17.25 -11.14
C PHE A 257 16.52 -18.52 -11.30
N ASN A 258 17.78 -18.48 -10.86
CA ASN A 258 18.57 -19.63 -10.45
C ASN A 258 18.91 -19.46 -8.97
#